data_AF-A0A524HBN3-F1
#
_entry.id   AF-A0A524HBN3-F1
#
_cell.length_a   1.000
_cell.length_b   1.000
_cell.length_c   1.000
_cell.angle_alpha   90.00
_cell.angle_beta   90.00
_cell.angle_gamma   90.00
#
_symmetry.space_group_name_H-M   'P 1'
#
loop_
_entity.id
_entity.type
_entity.pdbx_description
1 polymer ?
#
loop_
_entity_poly.entity_id
_entity_poly.type
_entity_poly.pdbx_seq_one_letter_code
_entity_poly.pdbx_strand_id
1 'polypeptide(L)'
;MKTKLILPIILMTAAIALGNLKPAVMKHVVVCQEPGRFAGWPANNGPILRWDNEIVFSFALGWYKSSEKSHSIDGSKPSEKMQGRSLDGGETWTIEKQNYIRDDKQPMPSPGGINFAH
;
A
#
# COMPACT_ATOMS: atom_id res chain seq x y z
N MET A 1 18.31 49.29 -21.31
CA MET A 1 17.29 48.51 -20.56
C MET A 1 17.58 47.02 -20.79
N LYS A 2 18.31 46.38 -19.87
CA LYS A 2 17.85 45.35 -18.92
C LYS A 2 17.23 44.07 -19.54
N THR A 3 17.94 43.22 -20.30
CA THR A 3 17.46 41.82 -20.55
C THR A 3 18.49 40.82 -21.13
N LYS A 4 19.74 40.74 -20.63
CA LYS A 4 20.66 39.66 -21.08
C LYS A 4 21.33 38.84 -19.97
N LEU A 5 21.05 39.15 -18.69
CA LEU A 5 21.69 38.48 -17.55
C LEU A 5 20.77 37.49 -16.80
N ILE A 6 19.53 37.29 -17.26
CA ILE A 6 18.54 36.47 -16.53
C ILE A 6 18.61 34.99 -16.97
N LEU A 7 18.96 34.71 -18.23
CA LEU A 7 18.96 33.36 -18.80
C LEU A 7 20.05 32.40 -18.26
N PRO A 8 21.30 32.81 -17.97
CA PRO A 8 22.29 31.89 -17.42
C PRO A 8 22.07 31.60 -15.93
N ILE A 9 21.38 32.48 -15.20
CA ILE A 9 21.06 32.31 -13.77
C ILE A 9 19.98 31.24 -13.59
N ILE A 10 18.98 31.19 -14.47
CA ILE A 10 17.92 30.17 -14.44
C ILE A 10 18.46 28.78 -14.81
N LEU A 11 19.45 28.69 -15.71
CA LEU A 11 20.12 27.40 -16.01
C LEU A 11 20.99 26.89 -14.86
N MET A 12 21.61 27.80 -14.10
CA MET A 12 22.53 27.43 -13.01
C MET A 12 21.77 27.00 -11.73
N THR A 13 20.58 27.55 -11.46
CA THR A 13 19.72 27.10 -10.36
C THR A 13 19.04 25.75 -10.63
N ALA A 14 18.69 25.45 -11.89
CA ALA A 14 18.14 24.14 -12.27
C ALA A 14 19.16 22.99 -12.07
N ALA A 15 20.46 23.24 -12.32
CA ALA A 15 21.51 22.25 -12.10
C ALA A 15 21.77 21.94 -10.61
N ILE A 16 21.64 22.94 -9.72
CA ILE A 16 21.79 22.75 -8.27
C ILE A 16 20.61 21.96 -7.68
N ALA A 17 19.40 22.10 -8.25
CA ALA A 17 18.22 21.36 -7.82
C ALA A 17 18.29 19.86 -8.18
N LEU A 18 18.94 19.50 -9.29
CA LEU A 18 19.13 18.10 -9.71
C LEU A 18 20.28 17.39 -8.97
N GLY A 19 21.29 18.14 -8.49
CA GLY A 19 22.47 17.59 -7.80
C GLY A 19 22.26 17.17 -6.35
N ASN A 20 21.07 17.41 -5.77
CA ASN A 20 20.75 17.11 -4.36
C ASN A 20 19.89 15.85 -4.15
N LEU A 21 19.75 15.00 -5.18
CA LEU A 21 19.16 13.69 -4.99
C LEU A 21 20.10 12.83 -4.14
N LYS A 22 19.85 12.81 -2.83
CA LYS A 22 20.51 11.87 -1.92
C LYS A 22 20.31 10.45 -2.47
N PRO A 23 21.35 9.59 -2.44
CA PRO A 23 21.19 8.19 -2.79
C PRO A 23 20.01 7.61 -2.00
N ALA A 24 19.13 6.89 -2.67
CA ALA A 24 18.04 6.20 -2.01
C ALA A 24 18.65 5.17 -1.05
N VAL A 25 18.59 5.46 0.25
CA VAL A 25 18.99 4.52 1.30
C VAL A 25 17.82 3.56 1.50
N MET A 26 18.04 2.26 1.28
CA MET A 26 17.03 1.24 1.58
C MET A 26 16.80 1.20 3.09
N LYS A 27 15.53 1.31 3.49
CA LYS A 27 15.09 1.27 4.88
C LYS A 27 14.13 0.10 5.08
N HIS A 28 14.31 -0.63 6.19
CA HIS A 28 13.34 -1.60 6.65
C HIS A 28 12.36 -0.91 7.62
N VAL A 29 11.06 -1.09 7.38
CA VAL A 29 9.99 -0.58 8.23
C VAL A 29 9.05 -1.72 8.60
N VAL A 30 8.51 -1.68 9.82
CA VAL A 30 7.48 -2.62 10.27
C VAL A 30 6.14 -1.95 10.02
N VAL A 31 5.33 -2.52 9.12
CA VAL A 31 3.97 -2.01 8.85
C VAL A 31 3.00 -2.50 9.93
N CYS A 32 2.93 -3.82 10.13
CA CYS A 32 2.02 -4.47 11.08
C CYS A 32 2.79 -5.52 11.87
N GLN A 33 2.72 -5.44 13.20
CA GLN A 33 3.25 -6.45 14.11
C GLN A 33 2.39 -6.51 15.37
N GLU A 34 1.75 -7.66 15.59
CA GLU A 34 0.91 -7.89 16.75
C GLU A 34 1.26 -9.26 17.36
N PRO A 35 1.53 -9.34 18.68
CA PRO A 35 1.77 -10.61 19.34
C PRO A 35 0.62 -11.61 19.13
N GLY A 36 0.95 -12.84 18.74
CA GLY A 36 -0.05 -13.88 18.48
C GLY A 36 -0.81 -13.73 17.16
N ARG A 37 -0.41 -12.80 16.28
CA ARG A 37 -0.98 -12.64 14.94
C ARG A 37 -0.05 -13.14 13.85
N PHE A 38 -0.67 -13.61 12.77
CA PHE A 38 -0.05 -13.81 11.47
C PHE A 38 -0.45 -12.62 10.58
N ALA A 39 0.50 -11.80 10.17
CA ALA A 39 0.30 -10.75 9.17
C ALA A 39 1.06 -11.13 7.89
N GLY A 40 0.34 -11.44 6.81
CA GLY A 40 0.99 -12.05 5.64
C GLY A 40 0.22 -11.98 4.34
N TRP A 41 0.84 -12.59 3.32
CA TRP A 41 0.36 -12.67 1.94
C TRP A 41 0.02 -11.32 1.28
N PRO A 42 0.89 -10.30 1.36
CA PRO A 42 0.63 -9.01 0.72
C PRO A 42 0.47 -9.14 -0.81
N ALA A 43 1.16 -10.10 -1.44
CA ALA A 43 1.06 -10.34 -2.88
C ALA A 43 -0.26 -11.00 -3.33
N ASN A 44 -1.02 -11.62 -2.40
CA ASN A 44 -2.22 -12.38 -2.73
C ASN A 44 -3.52 -11.64 -2.39
N ASN A 45 -3.43 -10.53 -1.64
CA ASN A 45 -4.59 -9.80 -1.14
C ASN A 45 -4.93 -8.56 -1.96
N GLY A 46 -4.19 -8.27 -3.03
CA GLY A 46 -4.46 -7.19 -3.96
C GLY A 46 -3.19 -6.60 -4.56
N PRO A 47 -3.31 -5.74 -5.58
CA PRO A 47 -2.17 -5.00 -6.10
C PRO A 47 -1.65 -4.01 -5.05
N ILE A 48 -0.33 -3.81 -5.03
CA ILE A 48 0.27 -2.65 -4.35
C ILE A 48 0.08 -1.45 -5.28
N LEU A 49 -0.60 -0.42 -4.78
CA LEU A 49 -0.85 0.82 -5.49
C LEU A 49 0.05 1.92 -4.95
N ARG A 50 0.54 2.78 -5.84
CA ARG A 50 1.37 3.92 -5.49
C ARG A 50 1.02 5.13 -6.33
N TRP A 51 0.91 6.29 -5.67
CA TRP A 51 0.80 7.60 -6.30
C TRP A 51 1.71 8.57 -5.56
N ASP A 52 2.73 9.11 -6.22
CA ASP A 52 3.73 9.98 -5.58
C ASP A 52 4.30 9.39 -4.27
N ASN A 53 3.93 9.96 -3.11
CA ASN A 53 4.31 9.49 -1.78
C ASN A 53 3.26 8.60 -1.12
N GLU A 54 2.09 8.44 -1.73
CA GLU A 54 1.06 7.53 -1.24
C GLU A 54 1.34 6.10 -1.67
N ILE A 55 1.27 5.17 -0.72
CA ILE A 55 1.39 3.72 -0.94
C ILE A 55 0.22 3.03 -0.26
N VAL A 56 -0.46 2.13 -0.98
CA VAL A 56 -1.57 1.32 -0.48
C VAL A 56 -1.35 -0.14 -0.83
N PHE A 57 -1.51 -1.04 0.14
CA PHE A 57 -1.54 -2.48 -0.13
C PHE A 57 -2.47 -3.20 0.85
N SER A 58 -2.87 -4.41 0.49
CA SER A 58 -3.71 -5.26 1.34
C SER A 58 -2.94 -6.51 1.80
N PHE A 59 -3.27 -7.03 2.99
CA PHE A 59 -2.70 -8.24 3.55
C PHE A 59 -3.73 -8.98 4.41
N ALA A 60 -3.44 -10.25 4.74
CA ALA A 60 -4.27 -11.02 5.65
C ALA A 60 -3.75 -10.91 7.09
N LEU A 61 -4.65 -10.65 8.03
CA LEU A 61 -4.38 -10.68 9.47
C LEU A 61 -5.15 -11.86 10.08
N GLY A 62 -4.42 -12.87 10.52
CA GLY A 62 -4.96 -14.08 11.14
C GLY A 62 -4.38 -14.32 12.52
N TRP A 63 -4.85 -15.38 13.17
CA TRP A 63 -4.26 -15.86 14.41
C TRP A 63 -3.02 -16.70 14.11
N TYR A 64 -1.95 -16.48 14.86
CA TYR A 64 -0.76 -17.28 14.75
C TYR A 64 -0.99 -18.67 15.36
N LYS A 65 -0.59 -19.71 14.63
CA LYS A 65 -0.49 -21.07 15.13
C LYS A 65 0.71 -21.72 14.44
N SER A 66 1.67 -22.18 15.22
CA SER A 66 2.87 -22.80 14.68
C SER A 66 2.52 -24.02 13.82
N SER A 67 3.19 -24.15 12.68
CA SER A 67 3.10 -25.32 11.81
C SER A 67 4.47 -25.61 11.22
N GLU A 68 4.87 -26.88 11.21
CA GLU A 68 6.11 -27.33 10.56
C GLU A 68 5.90 -27.67 9.08
N LYS A 69 4.66 -27.87 8.65
CA LYS A 69 4.31 -28.38 7.31
C LYS A 69 3.55 -27.38 6.44
N SER A 70 3.06 -26.29 7.02
CA SER A 70 2.23 -25.30 6.35
C SER A 70 2.55 -23.89 6.85
N HIS A 71 1.84 -22.89 6.32
CA HIS A 71 1.90 -21.54 6.89
C HIS A 71 1.47 -21.55 8.37
N SER A 72 2.17 -20.76 9.19
CA SER A 72 1.93 -20.63 10.63
C SER A 72 0.74 -19.72 10.95
N ILE A 73 -0.44 -20.10 10.45
CA ILE A 73 -1.72 -19.43 10.63
C ILE A 73 -2.77 -20.44 11.10
N ASP A 74 -3.62 -20.04 12.05
CA ASP A 74 -4.71 -20.87 12.54
C ASP A 74 -5.90 -20.85 11.58
N GLY A 75 -5.99 -21.85 10.69
CA GLY A 75 -7.13 -22.01 9.79
C GLY A 75 -8.46 -22.32 10.48
N SER A 76 -8.47 -22.58 11.80
CA SER A 76 -9.72 -22.76 12.54
C SER A 76 -10.35 -21.45 13.04
N LYS A 77 -9.64 -20.33 12.89
CA LYS A 77 -10.08 -19.00 13.30
C LYS A 77 -10.25 -18.10 12.08
N PRO A 78 -11.14 -17.09 12.15
CA PRO A 78 -11.30 -16.15 11.04
C PRO A 78 -10.00 -15.37 10.80
N SER A 79 -9.79 -15.02 9.54
CA SER A 79 -8.78 -14.06 9.10
C SER A 79 -9.46 -12.81 8.54
N GLU A 80 -8.80 -11.67 8.73
CA GLU A 80 -9.29 -10.37 8.31
C GLU A 80 -8.46 -9.87 7.12
N LYS A 81 -9.12 -9.19 6.18
CA LYS A 81 -8.44 -8.45 5.12
C LYS A 81 -8.15 -7.05 5.64
N MET A 82 -6.86 -6.74 5.76
CA MET A 82 -6.38 -5.45 6.25
C MET A 82 -5.77 -4.67 5.09
N GLN A 83 -5.85 -3.35 5.17
CA GLN A 83 -5.17 -2.43 4.27
C GLN A 83 -4.14 -1.62 5.05
N GLY A 84 -2.92 -1.52 4.52
CA GLY A 84 -1.90 -0.58 4.97
C GLY A 84 -1.81 0.60 4.01
N ARG A 85 -1.85 1.82 4.55
CA ARG A 85 -1.71 3.07 3.78
C ARG A 85 -0.62 3.96 4.37
N SER A 86 0.25 4.46 3.52
CA SER A 86 1.26 5.48 3.84
C SER A 86 1.05 6.69 2.95
N LEU A 87 1.27 7.90 3.48
CA LEU A 87 1.17 9.18 2.75
C LEU A 87 2.52 9.89 2.61
N ASP A 88 3.59 9.29 3.15
CA ASP A 88 4.92 9.87 3.29
C ASP A 88 6.03 9.00 2.66
N GLY A 89 5.66 8.17 1.69
CA GLY A 89 6.60 7.32 0.93
C GLY A 89 6.97 6.02 1.63
N GLY A 90 6.21 5.60 2.63
CA GLY A 90 6.43 4.36 3.39
C GLY A 90 7.12 4.56 4.74
N GLU A 91 7.24 5.80 5.23
CA GLU A 91 7.86 6.11 6.51
C GLU A 91 6.93 5.82 7.69
N THR A 92 5.65 6.20 7.55
CA THR A 92 4.58 5.89 8.52
C THR A 92 3.40 5.20 7.85
N TRP A 93 2.69 4.38 8.63
CA TRP A 93 1.62 3.51 8.14
C TRP A 93 0.38 3.60 9.01
N THR A 94 -0.78 3.72 8.36
CA THR A 94 -2.10 3.51 8.96
C THR A 94 -2.61 2.15 8.51
N ILE A 95 -3.11 1.34 9.46
CA ILE A 95 -3.73 0.06 9.18
C ILE A 95 -5.24 0.19 9.42
N GLU A 96 -6.02 -0.24 8.45
CA GLU A 96 -7.47 -0.27 8.55
C GLU A 96 -8.04 -1.61 8.11
N LYS A 97 -9.14 -2.01 8.76
CA LYS A 97 -9.91 -3.16 8.34
C LYS A 97 -10.67 -2.80 7.07
N GLN A 98 -10.57 -3.66 6.07
CA GLN A 98 -11.20 -3.38 4.80
C GLN A 98 -12.70 -3.70 4.84
N ASN A 99 -13.53 -2.68 4.59
CA ASN A 99 -14.99 -2.83 4.51
C ASN A 99 -15.50 -2.52 3.10
N TYR A 100 -15.23 -3.42 2.16
CA TYR A 100 -15.64 -3.25 0.75
C TYR A 100 -17.15 -3.39 0.54
N ILE A 101 -17.79 -4.20 1.37
CA ILE A 101 -19.24 -4.37 1.37
C ILE A 101 -19.74 -3.34 2.38
N ARG A 102 -20.48 -2.33 1.94
CA ARG A 102 -21.06 -1.39 2.90
C ARG A 102 -22.06 -2.17 3.76
N ASP A 103 -21.85 -2.21 5.07
CA ASP A 103 -22.73 -2.90 6.03
C ASP A 103 -24.17 -2.34 6.01
N ASP A 104 -24.35 -1.15 5.42
CA ASP A 104 -25.63 -0.47 5.25
C ASP A 104 -26.48 -1.01 4.08
N LYS A 105 -25.97 -1.95 3.27
CA LYS A 105 -26.70 -2.49 2.12
C LYS A 105 -26.93 -4.00 2.21
N GLN A 106 -28.19 -4.38 2.01
CA GLN A 106 -28.55 -5.78 1.80
C GLN A 106 -28.02 -6.26 0.45
N PRO A 107 -27.54 -7.52 0.36
CA PRO A 107 -27.25 -8.14 -0.93
C PRO A 107 -28.47 -8.03 -1.85
N MET A 108 -28.27 -7.51 -3.05
CA MET A 108 -29.31 -7.38 -4.05
C MET A 108 -29.11 -8.40 -5.17
N PRO A 109 -30.18 -8.98 -5.73
CA PRO A 109 -30.07 -9.86 -6.88
C PRO A 109 -29.32 -9.19 -8.02
N SER A 110 -28.51 -9.96 -8.75
CA SER A 110 -27.90 -9.47 -9.99
C SER A 110 -29.02 -8.98 -10.92
N PRO A 111 -28.90 -7.81 -11.56
CA PRO A 111 -29.87 -7.34 -12.54
C PRO A 111 -29.96 -8.24 -13.78
N GLY A 112 -29.07 -9.23 -13.91
CA GLY A 112 -29.01 -10.12 -15.07
C GLY A 112 -28.58 -9.37 -16.33
N GLY A 113 -28.73 -10.02 -17.49
CA GLY A 113 -28.43 -9.39 -18.79
C GLY A 113 -26.96 -9.00 -19.01
N ILE A 114 -26.04 -9.49 -18.19
CA ILE A 114 -24.61 -9.24 -18.36
C ILE A 114 -24.13 -10.06 -19.55
N ASN A 115 -23.77 -9.38 -20.63
CA ASN A 115 -23.18 -10.02 -21.80
C ASN A 115 -21.67 -10.19 -21.57
N PHE A 116 -21.23 -11.45 -21.48
CA PHE A 116 -19.81 -11.81 -21.33
C PHE A 116 -19.14 -12.16 -22.66
N ALA A 117 -19.85 -12.08 -23.78
CA ALA A 117 -19.26 -12.21 -25.10
C ALA A 117 -18.33 -11.01 -25.36
N HIS A 118 -17.15 -11.33 -25.88
CA HIS A 118 -16.04 -10.42 -26.20
C HIS A 118 -15.89 -10.32 -27.71
#